data_AF-A5KRY4-F1
#
_entry.id   AF-A5KRY4-F1
#
_cell.length_a   1.000
_cell.length_b   1.000
_cell.length_c   1.000
_cell.angle_alpha   90.00
_cell.angle_beta   90.00
_cell.angle_gamma   90.00
#
_symmetry.space_group_name_H-M   'P 1'
#
loop_
_entity.id
_entity.type
_entity.pdbx_description
1 polymer ?
#
loop_
_entity_poly.entity_id
_entity_poly.type
_entity_poly.pdbx_seq_one_letter_code
_entity_poly.pdbx_strand_id
1 'polypeptide(L)'
;MFRRNNMFQFDDNFLQSVGLASMPDNQKEPFLQHIYQELQIRVGTHLSEGMSDEKLDEFQKLHTADSLEALRWLDAHRPNYKQVVAAELASLLIAGVICRVKGDIIGL
;
A
#
# COMPACT_ATOMS: atom_id res chain seq x y z
N MET A 1 -14.37 8.84 11.02
CA MET A 1 -15.19 7.86 10.28
C MET A 1 -14.29 7.15 9.28
N PHE A 2 -13.57 6.09 9.70
CA PHE A 2 -12.73 5.28 8.82
C PHE A 2 -13.58 4.20 8.15
N ARG A 3 -14.37 4.62 7.16
CA ARG A 3 -14.93 3.68 6.18
C ARG A 3 -14.26 3.96 4.85
N ARG A 4 -13.35 3.08 4.42
CA ARG A 4 -12.98 2.88 3.01
C ARG A 4 -12.53 1.42 2.82
N ASN A 5 -12.95 0.86 1.69
CA ASN A 5 -13.13 -0.56 1.41
C ASN A 5 -11.84 -1.42 1.39
N ASN A 6 -11.86 -2.52 2.14
CA ASN A 6 -11.81 -3.93 1.69
C ASN A 6 -10.70 -4.51 0.79
N MET A 7 -9.46 -3.99 0.75
CA MET A 7 -8.33 -4.82 0.27
C MET A 7 -7.18 -5.01 1.27
N PHE A 8 -6.89 -4.04 2.13
CA PHE A 8 -6.04 -4.21 3.31
C PHE A 8 -6.66 -3.45 4.47
N GLN A 9 -6.91 -4.14 5.59
CA GLN A 9 -7.31 -3.46 6.83
C GLN A 9 -6.03 -2.97 7.50
N PHE A 10 -5.73 -1.69 7.29
CA PHE A 10 -4.74 -0.97 8.08
C PHE A 10 -5.36 -0.63 9.43
N ASP A 11 -5.51 -1.65 10.28
CA ASP A 11 -6.09 -1.57 11.62
C ASP A 11 -5.02 -1.85 12.70
N ASP A 12 -5.43 -1.85 13.97
CA ASP A 12 -4.53 -2.16 15.07
C ASP A 12 -3.95 -3.59 14.99
N ASN A 13 -4.65 -4.55 14.37
CA ASN A 13 -4.15 -5.91 14.18
C ASN A 13 -2.98 -5.93 13.19
N PHE A 14 -3.10 -5.20 12.09
CA PHE A 14 -2.00 -5.01 11.15
C PHE A 14 -0.80 -4.38 11.87
N LEU A 15 -1.02 -3.27 12.59
CA LEU A 15 0.05 -2.60 13.35
C LEU A 15 0.72 -3.54 14.35
N GLN A 16 -0.03 -4.41 15.02
CA GLN A 16 0.51 -5.42 15.91
C GLN A 16 1.37 -6.46 15.18
N SER A 17 0.90 -6.96 14.04
CA SER A 17 1.63 -7.98 13.26
C SER A 17 2.97 -7.49 12.73
N VAL A 18 3.09 -6.19 12.45
CA VAL A 18 4.33 -5.57 11.93
C VAL A 18 5.19 -4.93 13.04
N GLY A 19 4.81 -5.09 14.31
CA GLY A 19 5.57 -4.56 15.46
C GLY A 19 5.41 -3.06 15.70
N LEU A 20 4.37 -2.43 15.14
CA LEU A 20 4.05 -1.01 15.28
C LEU A 20 2.89 -0.73 16.28
N ALA A 21 2.39 -1.75 16.98
CA ALA A 21 1.31 -1.59 17.98
C ALA A 21 1.62 -0.58 19.09
N SER A 22 2.90 -0.39 19.44
CA SER A 22 3.32 0.58 20.47
C SER A 22 3.33 2.04 19.98
N MET A 23 2.94 2.30 18.73
CA MET A 23 2.86 3.67 18.20
C MET A 23 1.72 4.46 18.87
N PRO A 24 1.90 5.74 19.20
CA PRO A 24 0.83 6.61 19.69
C PRO A 24 -0.34 6.74 18.70
N ASP A 25 -1.59 6.74 19.19
CA ASP A 25 -2.78 6.77 18.33
C ASP A 25 -2.85 7.99 17.41
N ASN A 26 -2.36 9.15 17.88
CA ASN A 26 -2.26 10.38 17.08
C ASN A 26 -1.23 10.29 15.93
N GLN A 27 -0.35 9.29 15.94
CA GLN A 27 0.62 9.02 14.89
C GLN A 27 0.22 7.83 14.00
N LYS A 28 -0.64 6.92 14.49
CA LYS A 28 -1.11 5.76 13.73
C LYS A 28 -1.82 6.18 12.44
N GLU A 29 -2.82 7.05 12.53
CA GLU A 29 -3.59 7.52 11.37
C GLU A 29 -2.72 8.15 10.26
N PRO A 30 -1.88 9.17 10.53
CA PRO A 30 -1.04 9.77 9.49
C PRO A 30 0.01 8.81 8.96
N PHE A 31 0.54 7.91 9.79
CA PHE A 31 1.46 6.88 9.35
C PHE A 31 0.79 5.89 8.37
N LEU A 32 -0.40 5.40 8.72
CA LEU A 32 -1.17 4.50 7.86
C LEU A 32 -1.56 5.17 6.54
N GLN A 33 -1.95 6.46 6.58
CA GLN A 33 -2.20 7.22 5.36
C GLN A 33 -0.95 7.31 4.47
N HIS A 34 0.21 7.57 5.06
CA HIS A 34 1.46 7.65 4.31
C HIS A 34 1.84 6.31 3.68
N ILE A 35 1.76 5.21 4.44
CA ILE A 35 2.02 3.85 3.92
C ILE A 35 1.06 3.51 2.78
N TYR A 36 -0.23 3.87 2.91
CA TYR A 36 -1.21 3.64 1.87
C TYR A 36 -0.90 4.42 0.58
N GLN A 37 -0.52 5.70 0.68
CA GLN A 37 -0.14 6.52 -0.47
C GLN A 37 1.09 5.96 -1.20
N GLU A 38 2.13 5.62 -0.44
CA GLU A 38 3.34 5.03 -0.99
C GLU A 38 3.08 3.67 -1.65
N LEU A 39 2.25 2.84 -1.01
CA LEU A 39 1.86 1.54 -1.55
C LEU A 39 1.10 1.70 -2.86
N GLN A 40 0.17 2.66 -2.94
CA GLN A 40 -0.60 2.93 -4.15
C GLN A 40 0.32 3.33 -5.33
N ILE A 41 1.34 4.16 -5.08
CA ILE A 41 2.30 4.57 -6.10
C ILE A 41 3.13 3.37 -6.55
N ARG A 42 3.73 2.64 -5.62
CA ARG A 42 4.62 1.51 -5.92
C ARG A 42 3.91 0.35 -6.62
N VAL A 43 2.75 -0.04 -6.09
CA VAL A 43 1.90 -1.07 -6.70
C VAL A 43 1.42 -0.59 -8.07
N GLY A 44 1.02 0.69 -8.20
CA GLY A 44 0.65 1.27 -9.48
C GLY A 44 1.77 1.19 -10.52
N THR A 45 2.99 1.55 -10.14
CA THR A 45 4.19 1.47 -11.00
C THR A 45 4.52 0.02 -11.36
N HIS A 46 4.56 -0.89 -10.40
CA HIS A 46 4.89 -2.29 -10.66
C HIS A 46 3.84 -2.99 -11.52
N LEU A 47 2.56 -2.62 -11.35
CA LEU A 47 1.50 -3.17 -12.19
C LEU A 47 1.53 -2.59 -13.59
N SER A 48 1.87 -1.31 -13.76
CA SER A 48 2.01 -0.69 -15.07
C SER A 48 3.24 -1.18 -15.84
N GLU A 49 4.28 -1.63 -15.14
CA GLU A 49 5.46 -2.25 -15.75
C GLU A 49 5.09 -3.48 -16.59
N GLY A 50 5.35 -3.39 -17.90
CA GLY A 50 5.07 -4.47 -18.86
C GLY A 50 3.62 -4.54 -19.34
N MET A 51 2.78 -3.54 -19.05
CA MET A 51 1.49 -3.37 -19.73
C MET A 51 1.64 -2.56 -21.02
N SER A 52 0.79 -2.83 -22.01
CA SER A 52 0.67 -1.96 -23.18
C SER A 52 -0.12 -0.69 -22.84
N ASP A 53 0.08 0.36 -23.64
CA ASP A 53 -0.62 1.64 -23.46
C ASP A 53 -2.15 1.48 -23.44
N GLU A 54 -2.71 0.54 -24.21
CA GLU A 54 -4.17 0.29 -24.18
C GLU A 54 -4.63 -0.26 -22.83
N LYS A 55 -3.84 -1.14 -22.21
CA LYS A 55 -4.15 -1.72 -20.90
C LYS A 55 -3.98 -0.71 -19.77
N LEU A 56 -3.00 0.19 -19.91
CA LEU A 56 -2.84 1.31 -18.99
C LEU A 56 -4.02 2.28 -19.07
N ASP A 57 -4.49 2.60 -20.27
CA ASP A 57 -5.67 3.46 -20.46
C ASP A 57 -6.96 2.81 -19.93
N GLU A 58 -7.14 1.50 -20.15
CA GLU A 58 -8.23 0.72 -19.51
C GLU A 58 -8.17 0.82 -17.98
N PHE A 59 -6.98 0.66 -17.41
CA PHE A 59 -6.81 0.73 -15.96
C PHE A 59 -7.01 2.15 -15.42
N GLN A 60 -6.53 3.17 -16.13
CA GLN A 60 -6.64 4.58 -15.73
C GLN A 60 -8.07 5.11 -15.80
N LYS A 61 -8.93 4.49 -16.63
CA LYS A 61 -10.38 4.76 -16.66
C LYS A 61 -11.10 4.27 -15.40
N LEU A 62 -10.48 3.41 -14.59
CA LEU A 62 -11.05 2.97 -13.32
C LEU A 62 -10.93 4.10 -12.30
N HIS A 63 -12.07 4.61 -11.83
CA HIS A 63 -12.14 5.78 -10.95
C HIS A 63 -11.45 5.60 -9.59
N THR A 64 -11.16 4.37 -9.15
CA THR A 64 -10.48 4.09 -7.89
C THR A 64 -9.76 2.76 -7.97
N ALA A 65 -8.47 2.72 -7.63
CA ALA A 65 -7.65 1.50 -7.63
C ALA A 65 -8.17 0.40 -6.68
N ASP A 66 -8.92 0.81 -5.64
CA ASP A 66 -9.56 -0.09 -4.68
C ASP A 66 -11.04 -0.35 -5.01
N SER A 67 -11.54 0.11 -6.15
CA SER A 67 -12.89 -0.24 -6.56
C SER A 67 -12.95 -1.74 -6.86
N LEU A 68 -14.10 -2.35 -6.60
CA LEU A 68 -14.32 -3.75 -6.96
C LEU A 68 -14.03 -4.01 -8.45
N GLU A 69 -14.24 -3.02 -9.31
CA GLU A 69 -13.95 -3.10 -10.73
C GLU A 69 -12.44 -3.16 -11.01
N ALA A 70 -11.64 -2.34 -10.31
CA ALA A 70 -10.19 -2.40 -10.40
C ALA A 70 -9.62 -3.71 -9.88
N LEU A 71 -10.15 -4.22 -8.77
CA LEU A 71 -9.75 -5.52 -8.23
C LEU A 71 -10.06 -6.66 -9.20
N ARG A 72 -11.24 -6.62 -9.84
CA ARG A 72 -11.61 -7.60 -10.88
C ARG A 72 -10.73 -7.50 -12.11
N TRP A 73 -10.40 -6.29 -12.54
CA TRP A 73 -9.50 -6.08 -13.66
C TRP A 73 -8.09 -6.63 -13.36
N LEU A 74 -7.60 -6.42 -12.14
CA LEU A 74 -6.33 -6.96 -11.66
C LEU A 74 -6.35 -8.48 -11.52
N ASP A 75 -7.40 -9.08 -10.96
CA ASP A 75 -7.54 -10.55 -10.90
C ASP A 75 -7.52 -11.16 -12.32
N ALA A 76 -8.08 -10.48 -13.32
CA ALA A 76 -8.13 -10.97 -14.70
C ALA A 76 -6.80 -10.81 -15.47
N HIS A 77 -6.08 -9.70 -15.28
CA HIS A 77 -4.88 -9.37 -16.07
C HIS A 77 -3.56 -9.61 -15.32
N ARG A 78 -3.59 -9.58 -13.99
CA ARG A 78 -2.43 -9.70 -13.10
C ARG A 78 -2.80 -10.54 -11.87
N PRO A 79 -3.02 -11.86 -12.01
CA PRO A 79 -3.39 -12.72 -10.88
C PRO A 79 -2.39 -12.66 -9.71
N ASN A 80 -1.14 -12.28 -9.98
CA ASN A 80 -0.09 -12.09 -8.97
C ASN A 80 -0.12 -10.72 -8.26
N TYR A 81 -1.09 -9.83 -8.55
CA TYR A 81 -1.10 -8.48 -7.98
C TYR A 81 -1.14 -8.47 -6.44
N LYS A 82 -1.82 -9.46 -5.83
CA LYS A 82 -1.85 -9.63 -4.37
C LYS A 82 -0.46 -9.89 -3.78
N GLN A 83 0.38 -10.64 -4.49
CA GLN A 83 1.77 -10.90 -4.09
C GLN A 83 2.62 -9.64 -4.24
N VAL A 84 2.43 -8.89 -5.31
CA VAL A 84 3.10 -7.58 -5.53
C VAL A 84 2.76 -6.62 -4.40
N VAL A 85 1.48 -6.48 -4.06
CA VAL A 85 1.03 -5.63 -2.94
C VAL A 85 1.70 -6.05 -1.64
N ALA A 86 1.73 -7.35 -1.33
CA ALA A 86 2.37 -7.86 -0.12
C ALA A 86 3.89 -7.61 -0.11
N ALA A 87 4.56 -7.78 -1.24
CA ALA A 87 6.00 -7.55 -1.38
C ALA A 87 6.37 -6.08 -1.24
N GLU A 88 5.64 -5.18 -1.91
CA GLU A 88 5.84 -3.73 -1.80
C GLU A 88 5.53 -3.23 -0.39
N LEU A 89 4.47 -3.75 0.24
CA LEU A 89 4.16 -3.44 1.64
C LEU A 89 5.29 -3.88 2.58
N ALA A 90 5.82 -5.10 2.42
CA ALA A 90 6.96 -5.56 3.20
C ALA A 90 8.20 -4.68 2.96
N SER A 91 8.47 -4.30 1.72
CA SER A 91 9.57 -3.39 1.38
C SER A 91 9.39 -2.00 2.02
N LEU A 92 8.16 -1.47 2.04
CA LEU A 92 7.83 -0.19 2.67
C LEU A 92 7.97 -0.24 4.18
N LEU A 93 7.57 -1.34 4.81
CA LEU A 93 7.75 -1.53 6.25
C LEU A 93 9.23 -1.65 6.60
N ILE A 94 10.02 -2.40 5.83
CA ILE A 94 11.47 -2.48 6.06
C ILE A 94 12.12 -1.12 5.85
N ALA A 95 11.80 -0.41 4.77
CA ALA A 95 12.34 0.93 4.50
C ALA A 95 11.89 1.95 5.55
N GLY A 96 10.62 1.91 5.97
CA GLY A 96 10.04 2.79 6.99
C GLY A 96 10.56 2.51 8.40
N VAL A 97 10.73 1.24 8.78
CA VAL A 97 11.39 0.83 10.04
C VAL A 97 12.85 1.25 10.02
N ILE A 98 13.57 1.06 8.90
CA ILE A 98 14.96 1.54 8.76
C ILE A 98 15.00 3.07 8.80
N CYS A 99 14.05 3.79 8.19
CA CYS A 99 13.97 5.24 8.27
C CYS A 99 13.64 5.73 9.68
N ARG A 100 12.83 5.00 10.46
CA ARG A 100 12.56 5.36 11.87
C ARG A 100 13.76 5.07 12.77
N VAL A 101 14.41 3.91 12.60
CA VAL A 101 15.67 3.59 13.30
C VAL A 101 16.78 4.56 12.90
N LYS A 102 16.87 4.96 11.62
CA LYS A 102 17.81 5.99 11.21
C LYS A 102 17.41 7.35 11.76
N GLY A 103 16.15 7.77 11.71
CA GLY A 103 15.68 9.04 12.28
C GLY A 103 15.91 9.16 13.80
N ASP A 104 15.86 8.04 14.53
CA ASP A 104 16.23 7.99 15.95
C ASP A 104 17.77 7.97 16.17
N ILE A 105 18.55 7.54 15.17
CA ILE A 105 20.04 7.56 15.20
C ILE A 105 20.62 8.88 14.66
N ILE A 106 19.90 9.61 13.81
CA ILE A 106 20.20 10.98 13.38
C ILE A 106 19.16 11.92 13.99
N GLY A 107 19.19 12.01 15.31
CA GLY A 107 18.91 13.27 15.97
C GLY A 107 20.05 14.24 15.66
N LEU A 108 19.96 14.94 14.53
CA LEU A 108 20.77 16.10 14.17
C LEU A 108 19.97 17.03 13.27
#